data_AF-A0A8S4QFP1-F1
#
_entry.id   AF-A0A8S4QFP1-F1
#
_cell.length_a   1.000
_cell.length_b   1.000
_cell.length_c   1.000
_cell.angle_alpha   90.00
_cell.angle_beta   90.00
_cell.angle_gamma   90.00
#
_symmetry.space_group_name_H-M   'P 1'
#
loop_
_entity.id
_entity.type
_entity.pdbx_description
1 polymer ?
#
loop_
_entity_poly.entity_id
_entity_poly.type
_entity_poly.pdbx_seq_one_letter_code
_entity_poly.pdbx_strand_id
1 'polypeptide(L)'
;KISYTTDLSIRLKNVPIVTPACDVVASGVSIELKPGTHLLIVGPNGCGKSSLFRIISGLWPVFGGELSVPKPCECAHCAAEPG
;
A
#
# COMPACT_ATOMS: atom_id res chain seq x y z
N LYS A 1 -8.13 4.62 -7.97
CA LYS A 1 -9.31 4.62 -7.06
C LYS A 1 -8.88 4.10 -5.70
N ILE A 2 -9.16 4.81 -4.62
CA ILE A 2 -8.89 4.33 -3.26
C ILE A 2 -10.21 3.84 -2.66
N SER A 3 -10.19 2.70 -1.98
CA SER A 3 -11.34 2.12 -1.28
C SER A 3 -10.89 1.67 0.10
N TYR A 4 -11.85 1.56 1.02
CA TYR A 4 -11.55 1.17 2.40
C TYR A 4 -12.16 -0.19 2.71
N THR A 5 -11.40 -1.04 3.39
CA THR A 5 -11.86 -2.36 3.83
C THR A 5 -12.01 -2.44 5.35
N THR A 6 -12.83 -3.40 5.81
CA THR A 6 -13.13 -3.67 7.22
C THR A 6 -12.33 -4.83 7.82
N ASP A 7 -11.72 -5.66 6.97
CA ASP A 7 -11.03 -6.91 7.35
C ASP A 7 -9.52 -6.72 7.59
N LEU A 8 -9.08 -5.48 7.84
CA LEU A 8 -7.68 -5.09 8.01
C LEU A 8 -6.76 -5.44 6.81
N SER A 9 -7.30 -5.85 5.67
CA SER A 9 -6.51 -6.24 4.51
C SER A 9 -6.02 -5.04 3.69
N ILE A 10 -4.89 -5.20 2.99
CA ILE A 10 -4.40 -4.24 2.01
C ILE A 10 -4.42 -4.92 0.65
N ARG A 11 -5.10 -4.33 -0.33
CA ARG A 11 -5.22 -4.90 -1.68
C ARG A 11 -4.92 -3.89 -2.76
N LEU A 12 -4.01 -4.24 -3.65
CA LEU A 12 -3.72 -3.53 -4.88
C LEU A 12 -4.31 -4.32 -6.04
N LYS A 13 -5.00 -3.64 -6.95
CA LYS A 13 -5.55 -4.25 -8.17
C LYS A 13 -5.19 -3.37 -9.36
N ASN A 14 -4.33 -3.92 -10.21
CA ASN A 14 -3.82 -3.26 -11.42
C ASN A 14 -3.25 -1.85 -11.15
N VAL A 15 -2.47 -1.71 -10.07
CA VAL A 15 -1.89 -0.41 -9.68
C VAL A 15 -0.53 -0.23 -10.35
N PRO A 16 -0.36 0.77 -11.23
CA PRO A 16 0.94 1.07 -11.80
C PRO A 16 1.86 1.72 -10.75
N ILE A 17 3.15 1.35 -10.78
CA ILE A 17 4.17 1.92 -9.91
C ILE A 17 4.86 3.03 -10.69
N VAL A 18 4.49 4.27 -10.39
CA VAL A 18 5.03 5.47 -11.05
C VAL A 18 5.94 6.20 -10.07
N THR A 19 7.14 6.54 -10.50
CA THR A 19 8.09 7.35 -9.71
C THR A 19 7.73 8.84 -9.74
N PRO A 20 8.29 9.69 -8.85
CA PRO A 20 8.08 11.12 -8.87
C PRO A 20 8.69 11.77 -10.12
N ALA A 21 9.62 11.09 -10.79
CA ALA A 21 10.15 11.45 -12.10
C ALA A 21 9.20 11.08 -13.25
N CYS A 22 7.96 10.66 -12.96
CA CYS A 22 6.97 10.18 -13.92
C CYS A 22 7.38 8.93 -14.72
N ASP A 23 8.32 8.15 -14.20
CA ASP A 23 8.76 6.90 -14.82
C ASP A 23 7.91 5.72 -14.35
N VAL A 24 7.42 4.88 -15.27
CA VAL A 24 6.58 3.72 -14.97
C VAL A 24 7.46 2.49 -14.74
N VAL A 25 7.62 2.10 -13.48
CA VAL A 25 8.49 1.00 -13.08
C VAL A 25 7.79 -0.36 -13.19
N ALA A 26 6.48 -0.38 -12.98
CA ALA A 26 5.65 -1.56 -13.19
C ALA A 26 4.26 -1.14 -13.68
N SER A 27 3.78 -1.79 -14.74
CA SER A 27 2.57 -1.38 -15.45
C SER A 27 1.26 -1.73 -14.75
N GLY A 28 1.27 -2.65 -13.78
CA GLY A 28 0.06 -3.09 -13.09
C GLY A 28 0.34 -4.15 -12.04
N VAL A 29 0.57 -3.73 -10.80
CA VAL A 29 0.81 -4.62 -9.66
C VAL A 29 -0.53 -4.96 -9.00
N SER A 30 -0.77 -6.25 -8.80
CA SER A 30 -1.94 -6.75 -8.05
C SER A 30 -1.48 -7.66 -6.93
N ILE A 31 -1.74 -7.26 -5.69
CA ILE A 31 -1.31 -7.97 -4.48
C ILE A 31 -2.43 -7.87 -3.44
N GLU A 32 -2.67 -8.94 -2.68
CA GLU A 32 -3.55 -8.93 -1.52
C GLU A 32 -2.76 -9.36 -0.28
N LEU A 33 -2.76 -8.50 0.73
CA LEU A 33 -2.12 -8.70 2.01
C LEU A 33 -3.20 -8.84 3.07
N LYS A 34 -3.29 -10.01 3.67
CA LYS A 34 -4.19 -10.27 4.79
C LYS A 34 -3.49 -9.92 6.10
N PRO A 35 -4.24 -9.49 7.14
CA PRO A 35 -3.68 -9.28 8.47
C PRO A 35 -2.92 -10.54 8.95
N GLY A 36 -1.76 -10.32 9.56
CA GLY A 36 -0.86 -11.40 10.00
C GLY A 36 0.03 -12.00 8.90
N THR A 37 -0.02 -11.49 7.66
CA THR A 37 0.86 -11.92 6.57
C THR A 37 2.10 -11.04 6.48
N HIS A 38 3.27 -11.65 6.25
CA HIS A 38 4.50 -10.93 5.94
C HIS A 38 4.72 -10.84 4.43
N LEU A 39 4.92 -9.64 3.91
CA LEU A 39 5.30 -9.41 2.51
C LEU A 39 6.81 -9.22 2.39
N LEU A 40 7.46 -10.07 1.60
CA LEU A 40 8.85 -9.88 1.16
C LEU A 40 8.87 -9.43 -0.30
N ILE A 41 9.51 -8.28 -0.57
CA ILE A 41 9.65 -7.73 -1.93
C ILE A 41 11.11 -7.93 -2.38
N VAL A 42 11.32 -8.79 -3.37
CA VAL A 42 12.65 -9.07 -3.96
C VAL A 42 12.69 -8.69 -5.44
N GLY A 43 13.87 -8.39 -5.96
CA GLY A 43 14.08 -8.04 -7.37
C GLY A 43 15.33 -7.20 -7.61
N PRO A 44 15.74 -7.02 -8.88
CA PRO A 44 16.94 -6.27 -9.25
C PRO A 44 16.86 -4.78 -8.86
N ASN A 45 18.01 -4.11 -8.82
CA ASN A 45 18.05 -2.67 -8.54
C ASN A 45 17.27 -1.90 -9.62
N GLY A 46 16.46 -0.92 -9.20
CA GLY A 46 15.61 -0.15 -10.11
C GLY A 46 14.22 -0.74 -10.40
N CYS A 47 13.91 -1.97 -9.99
CA CYS A 47 12.59 -2.59 -10.28
C CYS A 47 11.41 -2.05 -9.43
N GLY A 48 11.62 -0.98 -8.66
CA GLY A 48 10.51 -0.28 -7.99
C GLY A 48 10.09 -0.84 -6.64
N LYS A 49 10.91 -1.64 -5.97
CA LYS A 49 10.60 -2.22 -4.64
C LYS A 49 10.29 -1.15 -3.58
N SER A 50 11.18 -0.18 -3.44
CA SER A 50 10.98 0.94 -2.49
C SER A 50 9.79 1.81 -2.89
N SER A 51 9.52 1.94 -4.19
CA SER A 51 8.35 2.66 -4.70
C SER A 51 7.04 1.93 -4.36
N LEU A 52 6.99 0.61 -4.57
CA LEU A 52 5.87 -0.24 -4.17
C LEU A 52 5.63 -0.18 -2.66
N PHE A 53 6.70 -0.27 -1.86
CA PHE A 53 6.62 -0.13 -0.41
C PHE A 53 6.00 1.21 -0.01
N ARG A 54 6.45 2.33 -0.59
CA ARG A 54 5.88 3.66 -0.32
C ARG A 54 4.40 3.77 -0.68
N ILE A 55 3.96 3.14 -1.77
CA ILE A 55 2.54 3.11 -2.15
C ILE A 55 1.72 2.31 -1.12
N ILE A 56 2.20 1.13 -0.72
CA ILE A 56 1.53 0.30 0.30
C ILE A 56 1.47 1.00 1.66
N SER A 57 2.54 1.71 2.04
CA SER A 57 2.60 2.51 3.27
C SER A 57 1.75 3.80 3.22
N GLY A 58 1.11 4.10 2.09
CA GLY A 58 0.32 5.33 1.91
C GLY A 58 1.16 6.61 1.79
N LEU A 59 2.48 6.50 1.57
CA LEU A 59 3.37 7.64 1.40
C LEU A 59 3.29 8.24 0.00
N TRP A 60 2.92 7.44 -1.00
CA TRP A 60 2.81 7.87 -2.40
C TRP A 60 1.37 7.72 -2.92
N PRO A 61 0.94 8.63 -3.81
CA PRO A 61 -0.38 8.56 -4.42
C PRO A 61 -0.47 7.41 -5.42
N VAL A 62 -1.70 6.92 -5.62
CA VAL A 62 -2.03 5.88 -6.59
C VAL A 62 -2.52 6.54 -7.87
N PHE A 63 -1.72 6.43 -8.94
CA PHE A 63 -2.01 7.06 -10.24
C PHE A 63 -3.00 6.26 -11.10
N GLY A 64 -3.30 5.01 -10.76
CA GLY A 64 -4.20 4.15 -11.52
C GLY A 64 -4.60 2.89 -10.75
N GLY A 65 -5.55 2.13 -11.29
CA GLY A 65 -6.04 0.92 -10.64
C GLY A 65 -6.85 1.18 -9.36
N GLU A 66 -6.89 0.18 -8.48
CA GLU A 66 -7.62 0.23 -7.22
C GLU A 66 -6.70 -0.16 -6.04
N LEU A 67 -6.64 0.72 -5.03
CA LEU A 67 -5.99 0.45 -3.74
C LEU A 67 -7.08 0.36 -2.67
N SER A 68 -7.19 -0.80 -2.04
CA SER A 68 -8.00 -1.01 -0.84
C SER A 68 -7.08 -1.00 0.38
N VAL A 69 -7.33 -0.11 1.32
CA VAL A 69 -6.61 -0.04 2.60
C VAL A 69 -7.59 -0.20 3.75
N PRO A 70 -7.15 -0.70 4.91
CA PRO A 70 -8.01 -0.73 6.07
C PRO A 70 -8.44 0.68 6.44
N LYS A 71 -9.69 0.84 6.90
CA LYS A 71 -10.07 2.12 7.53
C LYS A 71 -9.08 2.37 8.68
N PRO A 72 -8.53 3.59 8.82
CA PRO A 72 -7.86 3.94 10.05
C PRO A 72 -8.87 3.69 11.15
N CYS A 73 -8.57 2.72 12.02
CA CYS A 73 -9.38 2.49 13.18
C CYS A 73 -9.32 3.79 13.97
N GLU A 74 -10.44 4.51 14.14
CA GLU A 74 -10.61 5.40 15.28
C GLU A 74 -10.66 4.53 16.53
N CYS A 75 -9.52 3.93 16.87
CA CYS A 75 -9.29 3.35 18.17
C CYS A 75 -9.17 4.52 19.13
N ALA A 76 -10.32 5.01 19.61
CA ALA A 76 -10.43 5.91 20.76
C ALA A 76 -9.81 5.34 22.06
N HIS A 77 -9.16 4.17 21.99
CA HIS A 77 -8.53 3.46 23.10
C HIS A 77 -7.00 3.44 23.08
N CYS A 78 -6.34 4.08 22.09
CA CYS A 78 -4.87 4.14 22.06
C CYS A 78 -4.28 5.48 22.54
N ALA A 79 -5.08 6.37 23.14
CA ALA A 79 -4.63 7.67 23.65
C ALA A 79 -4.93 7.88 25.14
N ALA A 80 -4.67 6.88 25.97
CA ALA A 80 -4.56 7.08 27.41
C ALA A 80 -3.27 6.43 27.88
N GLU A 81 -2.19 7.21 27.91
CA GLU A 81 -1.12 6.93 28.85
C GLU A 81 -1.67 7.24 30.26
N PRO A 82 -1.70 6.29 31.20
CA PRO A 82 -1.95 6.63 32.60
C PRO A 82 -0.67 7.25 33.17
N GLY A 83 -0.67 8.56 33.31
CA GLY A 83 0.35 9.35 34.03
C GLY A 83 -0.32 10.46 34.81
#